data_AF-A0AB33JL32-F1
#
_entry.id   AF-A0AB33JL32-F1
#
_cell.length_a   1.000
_cell.length_b   1.000
_cell.length_c   1.000
_cell.angle_alpha   90.00
_cell.angle_beta   90.00
_cell.angle_gamma   90.00
#
_symmetry.space_group_name_H-M   'P 1'
#
loop_
_entity.id
_entity.type
_entity.pdbx_description
1 polymer ?
#
loop_
_entity_poly.entity_id
_entity_poly.type
_entity_poly.pdbx_seq_one_letter_code
_entity_poly.pdbx_strand_id
1 'polypeptide(L)'
;MKKQQLAIIVLLILACLPTAAQNRLQPCDRGHYRIWQQVFDRYYNEGAWYQYIAEPSFTPPYALYFRYPRQDRESYVLELKSQERTYKMQCDTTVYLRLAALMEYAVHTAQFPLSGRLGLDGVQYFLFERDKGTTVWTPKVHSATAMLTEVMDSVCQAVKQNNPTALRHRSTRVDSLTRYFKSLIPDEEQAETSESSLGGVNMHNQQLNVYLVFPKTTETPEAIEAKYKSLFVAVCRWLFLHTSVIDLNGHIDITVKPDEEFAGHAFRQLEWRHYLTVKESDLTEERLIALLHKYLADRVYQ
;
A
#
# COMPACT_ATOMS: atom_id res chain seq x y z
N MET A 1 37.91 4.95 36.78
CA MET A 1 36.74 4.05 36.65
C MET A 1 37.23 2.61 36.55
N LYS A 2 36.72 1.71 37.41
CA LYS A 2 37.19 0.32 37.47
C LYS A 2 36.73 -0.43 36.21
N LYS A 3 37.56 -1.33 35.66
CA LYS A 3 37.25 -2.13 34.45
C LYS A 3 35.88 -2.82 34.51
N GLN A 4 35.40 -3.18 35.70
CA GLN A 4 34.07 -3.73 35.94
C GLN A 4 32.92 -2.74 35.65
N GLN A 5 33.08 -1.45 35.94
CA GLN A 5 32.06 -0.44 35.64
C GLN A 5 31.95 -0.16 34.14
N LEU A 6 33.06 -0.23 33.40
CA LEU A 6 33.06 -0.09 31.94
C LEU A 6 32.36 -1.28 31.27
N ALA A 7 32.62 -2.51 31.77
CA ALA A 7 31.97 -3.73 31.27
C ALA A 7 30.45 -3.72 31.50
N ILE A 8 29.98 -3.23 32.66
CA ILE A 8 28.55 -3.10 32.98
C ILE A 8 27.89 -2.05 32.08
N ILE A 9 28.54 -0.91 31.84
CA ILE A 9 28.03 0.14 30.95
C ILE A 9 27.98 -0.37 29.50
N VAL A 10 29.00 -1.10 29.04
CA VAL A 10 29.00 -1.71 27.70
C VAL A 10 27.94 -2.82 27.57
N LEU A 11 27.71 -3.63 28.61
CA LEU A 11 26.61 -4.61 28.65
C LEU A 11 25.24 -3.95 28.66
N LEU A 12 25.06 -2.83 29.36
CA LEU A 12 23.84 -2.03 29.34
C LEU A 12 23.62 -1.36 27.98
N ILE A 13 24.67 -0.87 27.33
CA ILE A 13 24.59 -0.28 25.98
C ILE A 13 24.29 -1.37 24.93
N LEU A 14 24.86 -2.57 25.06
CA LEU A 14 24.56 -3.73 24.19
C LEU A 14 23.15 -4.29 24.46
N ALA A 15 22.65 -4.26 25.69
CA ALA A 15 21.27 -4.63 26.02
C ALA A 15 20.25 -3.56 25.57
N CYS A 16 20.66 -2.30 25.46
CA CYS A 16 19.84 -1.21 24.92
C CYS A 16 19.85 -1.15 23.38
N LEU A 17 20.81 -1.78 22.72
CA LEU A 17 20.93 -1.86 21.25
C LEU A 17 20.50 -3.26 20.76
N PRO A 18 19.20 -3.59 20.87
CA PRO A 18 18.41 -3.83 19.65
C PRO A 18 16.91 -3.49 19.80
N THR A 19 16.51 -2.52 20.62
CA THR A 19 15.08 -2.15 20.76
C THR A 19 14.50 -1.33 19.60
N ALA A 20 15.35 -0.82 18.70
CA ALA A 20 14.90 -0.18 17.46
C ALA A 20 14.52 -1.19 16.37
N ALA A 21 14.96 -2.45 16.47
CA ALA A 21 14.88 -3.43 15.38
C ALA A 21 13.70 -4.43 15.47
N GLN A 22 12.81 -4.28 16.46
CA GLN A 22 11.77 -5.29 16.78
C GLN A 22 10.31 -4.85 16.54
N ASN A 23 10.06 -3.71 15.87
CA ASN A 23 8.73 -3.11 15.75
C ASN A 23 8.11 -3.28 14.35
N ARG A 24 8.06 -4.51 13.80
CA ARG A 24 7.50 -4.74 12.47
C ARG A 24 6.46 -5.85 12.46
N LEU A 25 5.53 -5.68 11.51
CA LEU A 25 4.62 -6.69 11.00
C LEU A 25 5.43 -7.95 10.63
N GLN A 26 5.03 -9.11 11.14
CA GLN A 26 5.71 -10.39 10.89
C GLN A 26 4.98 -11.14 9.77
N PRO A 27 5.68 -11.79 8.83
CA PRO A 27 5.00 -12.59 7.83
C PRO A 27 4.16 -13.67 8.51
N CYS A 28 2.93 -13.85 8.04
CA CYS A 28 1.99 -14.80 8.57
C CYS A 28 1.51 -15.72 7.45
N ASP A 29 1.72 -17.02 7.63
CA ASP A 29 1.12 -18.06 6.81
C ASP A 29 0.12 -18.84 7.66
N ARG A 30 -1.16 -18.82 7.26
CA ARG A 30 -2.25 -19.52 7.92
C ARG A 30 -1.92 -20.99 8.22
N GLY A 31 -1.23 -21.68 7.30
CA GLY A 31 -0.89 -23.10 7.44
C GLY A 31 0.18 -23.40 8.49
N HIS A 32 0.97 -22.40 8.90
CA HIS A 32 2.08 -22.58 9.83
C HIS A 32 1.72 -22.33 11.30
N TYR A 33 0.56 -21.71 11.60
CA TYR A 33 0.17 -21.43 12.98
C TYR A 33 -0.88 -22.40 13.50
N ARG A 34 -0.44 -23.61 13.88
CA ARG A 34 -1.30 -24.65 14.47
C ARG A 34 -2.11 -24.15 15.68
N ILE A 35 -1.55 -23.26 16.50
CA ILE A 35 -2.22 -22.71 17.69
C ILE A 35 -3.39 -21.79 17.35
N TRP A 36 -3.40 -21.19 16.16
CA TRP A 36 -4.43 -20.26 15.69
C TRP A 36 -5.40 -20.91 14.69
N GLN A 37 -5.25 -22.21 14.42
CA GLN A 37 -6.06 -22.92 13.43
C GLN A 37 -7.56 -22.80 13.71
N GLN A 38 -7.99 -22.91 14.96
CA GLN A 38 -9.41 -22.76 15.33
C GLN A 38 -9.95 -21.36 15.03
N VAL A 39 -9.11 -20.33 15.19
CA VAL A 39 -9.46 -18.94 14.85
C VAL A 39 -9.60 -18.83 13.34
N PHE A 40 -8.63 -19.34 12.58
CA PHE A 40 -8.66 -19.27 11.13
C PHE A 40 -9.80 -20.08 10.51
N ASP A 41 -10.08 -21.29 10.98
CA ASP A 41 -11.21 -22.10 10.51
C ASP A 41 -12.55 -21.36 10.66
N ARG A 42 -12.66 -20.52 11.69
CA ARG A 42 -13.89 -19.77 11.97
C ARG A 42 -13.93 -18.40 11.31
N TYR A 43 -12.82 -17.69 11.24
CA TYR A 43 -12.77 -16.26 10.90
C TYR A 43 -12.02 -15.95 9.62
N TYR A 44 -11.19 -16.84 9.09
CA TYR A 44 -10.57 -16.62 7.78
C TYR A 44 -11.60 -16.85 6.67
N ASN A 45 -11.59 -16.01 5.63
CA ASN A 45 -12.50 -16.11 4.50
C ASN A 45 -11.74 -16.06 3.18
N GLU A 46 -11.69 -17.18 2.45
CA GLU A 46 -11.01 -17.29 1.15
C GLU A 46 -11.63 -16.40 0.05
N GLY A 47 -12.90 -16.00 0.21
CA GLY A 47 -13.57 -15.07 -0.70
C GLY A 47 -13.33 -13.59 -0.40
N ALA A 48 -12.61 -13.26 0.68
CA ALA A 48 -12.22 -11.89 0.99
C ALA A 48 -10.85 -11.58 0.39
N TRP A 49 -10.72 -10.44 -0.30
CA TRP A 49 -9.42 -10.02 -0.85
C TRP A 49 -8.51 -9.49 0.25
N TYR A 50 -9.07 -8.68 1.15
CA TYR A 50 -8.37 -8.24 2.35
C TYR A 50 -9.18 -8.59 3.58
N GLN A 51 -8.50 -8.98 4.64
CA GLN A 51 -9.15 -9.30 5.90
C GLN A 51 -8.28 -8.98 7.09
N TYR A 52 -8.92 -8.50 8.15
CA TYR A 52 -8.32 -8.20 9.43
C TYR A 52 -8.98 -9.07 10.49
N ILE A 53 -8.20 -9.88 11.20
CA ILE A 53 -8.68 -10.81 12.22
C ILE A 53 -8.02 -10.43 13.54
N ALA A 54 -8.80 -10.22 14.58
CA ALA A 54 -8.31 -9.94 15.91
C ALA A 54 -8.72 -11.06 16.86
N GLU A 55 -7.76 -11.56 17.63
CA GLU A 55 -7.92 -12.57 18.68
C GLU A 55 -7.44 -11.99 20.02
N PRO A 56 -8.33 -11.34 20.78
CA PRO A 56 -8.02 -10.86 22.12
C PRO A 56 -8.03 -11.98 23.16
N SER A 57 -7.15 -11.93 24.17
CA SER A 57 -7.10 -12.94 25.24
C SER A 57 -8.38 -13.05 26.08
N PHE A 58 -9.16 -11.97 26.20
CA PHE A 58 -10.27 -11.88 27.17
C PHE A 58 -11.63 -11.56 26.55
N THR A 59 -11.70 -11.35 25.24
CA THR A 59 -12.94 -11.06 24.53
C THR A 59 -13.03 -11.89 23.27
N PRO A 60 -14.23 -12.21 22.78
CA PRO A 60 -14.36 -13.03 21.59
C PRO A 60 -13.66 -12.43 20.37
N PRO A 61 -13.00 -13.25 19.54
CA PRO A 61 -12.46 -12.81 18.26
C PRO A 61 -13.49 -12.22 17.32
N TYR A 62 -12.98 -11.44 16.37
CA TYR A 62 -13.74 -10.87 15.28
C TYR A 62 -12.89 -10.71 14.03
N ALA A 63 -13.56 -10.59 12.89
CA ALA A 63 -12.91 -10.38 11.61
C ALA A 63 -13.64 -9.37 10.74
N LEU A 64 -12.88 -8.47 10.13
CA LEU A 64 -13.34 -7.53 9.12
C LEU A 64 -12.91 -8.02 7.74
N TYR A 65 -13.85 -8.06 6.80
CA TYR A 65 -13.65 -8.49 5.43
C TYR A 65 -13.90 -7.36 4.44
N PHE A 66 -12.99 -7.23 3.49
CA PHE A 66 -13.09 -6.34 2.34
C PHE A 66 -13.62 -7.16 1.17
N ARG A 67 -14.91 -6.94 0.84
CA ARG A 67 -15.56 -7.65 -0.26
C ARG A 67 -15.76 -6.73 -1.45
N TYR A 68 -15.24 -7.18 -2.58
CA TYR A 68 -15.48 -6.56 -3.87
C TYR A 68 -16.96 -6.74 -4.28
N PRO A 69 -17.52 -5.78 -5.02
CA PRO A 69 -18.78 -5.97 -5.70
C PRO A 69 -18.71 -7.25 -6.55
N ARG A 70 -19.63 -8.18 -6.31
CA ARG A 70 -19.89 -9.27 -7.26
C ARG A 70 -20.57 -8.67 -8.50
N GLN A 71 -20.55 -9.37 -9.63
CA GLN A 71 -21.14 -8.90 -10.90
C GLN A 71 -22.62 -8.46 -10.79
N ASP A 72 -23.30 -8.81 -9.70
CA ASP A 72 -24.70 -8.47 -9.36
C ASP A 72 -24.85 -7.35 -8.29
N ARG A 73 -23.75 -6.73 -7.83
CA ARG A 73 -23.78 -5.68 -6.80
C ARG A 73 -23.01 -4.45 -7.25
N GLU A 74 -23.63 -3.28 -7.11
CA GLU A 74 -23.05 -2.00 -7.55
C GLU A 74 -22.08 -1.36 -6.54
N SER A 75 -21.91 -1.93 -5.34
CA SER A 75 -21.18 -1.25 -4.24
C SER A 75 -20.22 -2.16 -3.47
N TYR A 76 -19.06 -1.61 -3.11
CA TYR A 76 -18.10 -2.21 -2.17
C TYR A 76 -18.72 -2.37 -0.78
N VAL A 77 -18.42 -3.50 -0.11
CA VAL A 77 -18.98 -3.82 1.21
C VAL A 77 -17.86 -4.18 2.19
N LEU A 78 -17.92 -3.54 3.36
CA LEU A 78 -17.16 -3.97 4.53
C LEU A 78 -18.06 -4.86 5.40
N GLU A 79 -17.58 -6.05 5.73
CA GLU A 79 -18.31 -7.02 6.53
C GLU A 79 -17.54 -7.32 7.82
N LEU A 80 -18.15 -7.08 8.98
CA LEU A 80 -17.60 -7.42 10.28
C LEU A 80 -18.30 -8.67 10.81
N LYS A 81 -17.57 -9.75 11.03
CA LYS A 81 -18.05 -10.96 11.71
C LYS A 81 -17.55 -10.96 13.15
N SER A 82 -18.48 -10.94 14.10
CA SER A 82 -18.19 -11.23 15.51
C SER A 82 -18.74 -12.62 15.89
N GLN A 83 -18.51 -13.06 17.14
CA GLN A 83 -19.07 -14.32 17.64
C GLN A 83 -20.62 -14.37 17.54
N GLU A 84 -21.28 -13.24 17.75
CA GLU A 84 -22.75 -13.15 17.86
C GLU A 84 -23.45 -12.95 16.52
N ARG A 85 -22.88 -12.14 15.62
CA ARG A 85 -23.51 -11.80 14.34
C ARG A 85 -22.52 -11.23 13.33
N THR A 86 -22.98 -11.14 12.10
CA THR A 86 -22.29 -10.47 11.00
C THR A 86 -22.96 -9.14 10.68
N TYR A 87 -22.17 -8.08 10.62
CA TYR A 87 -22.55 -6.73 10.24
C TYR A 87 -22.04 -6.44 8.84
N LYS A 88 -22.80 -5.67 8.06
CA LYS A 88 -22.41 -5.25 6.71
C LYS A 88 -22.67 -3.77 6.58
N MET A 89 -21.73 -3.07 5.96
CA MET A 89 -21.84 -1.65 5.66
C MET A 89 -21.41 -1.42 4.21
N GLN A 90 -22.25 -0.72 3.44
CA GLN A 90 -21.84 -0.22 2.13
C GLN A 90 -20.77 0.85 2.33
N CYS A 91 -19.70 0.76 1.54
CA CYS A 91 -18.58 1.67 1.64
C CYS A 91 -18.46 2.48 0.35
N ASP A 92 -18.10 3.75 0.51
CA ASP A 92 -17.66 4.60 -0.58
C ASP A 92 -16.42 4.01 -1.25
N THR A 93 -16.40 3.96 -2.59
CA THR A 93 -15.32 3.34 -3.37
C THR A 93 -13.95 3.91 -3.04
N THR A 94 -13.82 5.23 -2.92
CA THR A 94 -12.54 5.88 -2.61
C THR A 94 -12.07 5.53 -1.20
N VAL A 95 -12.98 5.55 -0.23
CA VAL A 95 -12.66 5.14 1.15
C VAL A 95 -12.24 3.66 1.20
N TYR A 96 -12.97 2.80 0.50
CA TYR A 96 -12.66 1.37 0.43
C TYR A 96 -11.27 1.12 -0.17
N LEU A 97 -10.97 1.73 -1.33
CA LEU A 97 -9.69 1.55 -2.02
C LEU A 97 -8.52 2.06 -1.19
N ARG A 98 -8.66 3.18 -0.48
CA ARG A 98 -7.61 3.68 0.43
C ARG A 98 -7.34 2.71 1.59
N LEU A 99 -8.40 2.16 2.19
CA LEU A 99 -8.25 1.17 3.25
C LEU A 99 -7.64 -0.15 2.72
N ALA A 100 -8.01 -0.55 1.50
CA ALA A 100 -7.43 -1.71 0.82
C ALA A 100 -5.93 -1.51 0.53
N ALA A 101 -5.53 -0.34 0.02
CA ALA A 101 -4.13 0.01 -0.20
C ALA A 101 -3.33 0.02 1.11
N LEU A 102 -3.89 0.55 2.20
CA LEU A 102 -3.26 0.47 3.53
C LEU A 102 -3.01 -0.99 3.95
N MET A 103 -4.00 -1.86 3.77
CA MET A 103 -3.90 -3.30 4.07
C MET A 103 -2.82 -3.97 3.22
N GLU A 104 -2.86 -3.75 1.90
CA GLU A 104 -1.92 -4.31 0.93
C GLU A 104 -0.48 -3.95 1.28
N TYR A 105 -0.18 -2.66 1.44
CA TYR A 105 1.18 -2.23 1.72
C TYR A 105 1.63 -2.64 3.12
N ALA A 106 0.74 -2.70 4.11
CA ALA A 106 1.08 -3.28 5.41
C ALA A 106 1.52 -4.76 5.26
N VAL A 107 0.76 -5.58 4.54
CA VAL A 107 1.10 -6.99 4.28
C VAL A 107 2.41 -7.11 3.49
N HIS A 108 2.62 -6.30 2.45
CA HIS A 108 3.83 -6.32 1.63
C HIS A 108 5.09 -5.96 2.43
N THR A 109 5.01 -5.03 3.40
CA THR A 109 6.17 -4.69 4.23
C THR A 109 6.63 -5.83 5.17
N ALA A 110 5.75 -6.79 5.45
CA ALA A 110 6.07 -7.94 6.29
C ALA A 110 6.91 -9.01 5.58
N GLN A 111 7.12 -8.89 4.27
CA GLN A 111 7.90 -9.87 3.48
C GLN A 111 9.41 -9.85 3.80
N PHE A 112 9.90 -8.91 4.62
CA PHE A 112 11.27 -8.86 5.11
C PHE A 112 11.34 -9.36 6.56
N PRO A 113 11.62 -10.65 6.79
CA PRO A 113 11.52 -11.27 8.10
C PRO A 113 12.60 -10.71 9.03
N LEU A 114 12.17 -10.18 10.18
CA LEU A 114 12.98 -10.16 11.39
C LEU A 114 12.15 -10.80 12.49
N SER A 115 12.77 -11.74 13.20
CA SER A 115 12.11 -12.62 14.17
C SER A 115 11.45 -11.81 15.28
N GLY A 116 10.15 -12.00 15.47
CA GLY A 116 9.46 -11.55 16.66
C GLY A 116 8.94 -12.73 17.47
N ARG A 117 8.95 -12.55 18.80
CA ARG A 117 8.49 -13.57 19.75
C ARG A 117 6.98 -13.48 19.90
N LEU A 118 6.35 -14.64 19.98
CA LEU A 118 4.95 -14.80 20.40
C LEU A 118 4.87 -14.51 21.91
N GLY A 119 4.00 -13.59 22.32
CA GLY A 119 3.63 -13.39 23.72
C GLY A 119 2.26 -13.98 24.02
N LEU A 120 1.96 -14.21 25.30
CA LEU A 120 0.75 -14.93 25.75
C LEU A 120 -0.34 -13.99 26.32
N ASP A 121 -0.07 -12.69 26.40
CA ASP A 121 -0.94 -11.65 26.98
C ASP A 121 -1.29 -10.52 25.98
N GLY A 122 -2.57 -10.38 25.64
CA GLY A 122 -3.05 -9.21 24.89
C GLY A 122 -3.86 -9.58 23.66
N VAL A 123 -3.61 -8.91 22.54
CA VAL A 123 -4.40 -9.11 21.31
C VAL A 123 -3.45 -9.48 20.18
N GLN A 124 -3.74 -10.61 19.53
CA GLN A 124 -3.10 -11.00 18.30
C GLN A 124 -3.91 -10.47 17.12
N TYR A 125 -3.24 -9.75 16.23
CA TYR A 125 -3.85 -9.18 15.04
C TYR A 125 -3.26 -9.84 13.80
N PHE A 126 -4.11 -10.25 12.88
CA PHE A 126 -3.73 -10.79 11.59
C PHE A 126 -4.31 -9.93 10.49
N LEU A 127 -3.49 -9.64 9.49
CA LEU A 127 -3.87 -8.91 8.28
C LEU A 127 -3.54 -9.81 7.11
N PHE A 128 -4.48 -10.02 6.20
CA PHE A 128 -4.24 -10.81 5.00
C PHE A 128 -4.64 -10.04 3.75
N GLU A 129 -3.83 -10.21 2.72
CA GLU A 129 -4.16 -9.98 1.32
C GLU A 129 -4.20 -11.35 0.65
N ARG A 130 -5.41 -11.85 0.37
CA ARG A 130 -5.65 -13.23 -0.06
C ARG A 130 -4.92 -14.20 0.89
N ASP A 131 -3.98 -14.98 0.38
CA ASP A 131 -3.16 -15.97 1.08
C ASP A 131 -1.92 -15.38 1.79
N LYS A 132 -1.47 -14.19 1.39
CA LYS A 132 -0.33 -13.51 2.02
C LYS A 132 -0.79 -12.84 3.30
N GLY A 133 -0.18 -13.20 4.42
CA GLY A 133 -0.52 -12.65 5.72
C GLY A 133 0.61 -11.88 6.37
N THR A 134 0.23 -11.01 7.29
CA THR A 134 1.09 -10.50 8.33
C THR A 134 0.40 -10.48 9.68
N THR A 135 1.18 -10.47 10.75
CA THR A 135 0.68 -10.44 12.10
C THR A 135 1.46 -9.52 13.01
N VAL A 136 0.78 -8.98 14.01
CA VAL A 136 1.36 -8.24 15.11
C VAL A 136 0.67 -8.64 16.40
N TRP A 137 1.48 -8.84 17.43
CA TRP A 137 1.01 -9.09 18.78
C TRP A 137 1.22 -7.83 19.61
N THR A 138 0.20 -7.41 20.36
CA THR A 138 0.25 -6.31 21.34
C THR A 138 1.10 -5.12 20.84
N PRO A 139 0.59 -4.38 19.84
CA PRO A 139 1.39 -3.38 19.15
C PRO A 139 1.83 -2.28 20.13
N LYS A 140 3.10 -1.88 20.00
CA LYS A 140 3.68 -0.87 20.90
C LYS A 140 2.95 0.45 20.77
N VAL A 141 2.58 1.05 21.90
CA VAL A 141 1.91 2.35 21.95
C VAL A 141 2.69 3.39 21.12
N HIS A 142 1.96 4.18 20.32
CA HIS A 142 2.48 5.18 19.38
C HIS A 142 3.31 4.65 18.19
N SER A 143 3.38 3.33 17.97
CA SER A 143 4.02 2.77 16.76
C SER A 143 3.09 2.81 15.54
N ALA A 144 3.65 2.68 14.34
CA ALA A 144 2.87 2.56 13.10
C ALA A 144 1.94 1.34 13.11
N THR A 145 2.36 0.22 13.72
CA THR A 145 1.53 -0.97 13.85
C THR A 145 0.38 -0.75 14.84
N ALA A 146 0.58 0.02 15.91
CA ALA A 146 -0.51 0.40 16.81
C ALA A 146 -1.51 1.35 16.15
N MET A 147 -1.02 2.31 15.34
CA MET A 147 -1.89 3.19 14.56
C MET A 147 -2.67 2.42 13.49
N LEU A 148 -2.05 1.42 12.85
CA LEU A 148 -2.72 0.51 11.92
C LEU A 148 -3.86 -0.26 12.61
N THR A 149 -3.60 -0.91 13.75
CA THR A 149 -4.66 -1.61 14.49
C THR A 149 -5.75 -0.65 14.96
N GLU A 150 -5.40 0.55 15.43
CA GLU A 150 -6.38 1.57 15.84
C GLU A 150 -7.30 1.99 14.68
N VAL A 151 -6.75 2.14 13.47
CA VAL A 151 -7.52 2.42 12.25
C VAL A 151 -8.46 1.25 11.96
N MET A 152 -7.95 0.01 11.95
CA MET A 152 -8.76 -1.17 11.64
C MET A 152 -9.88 -1.42 12.67
N ASP A 153 -9.61 -1.23 13.95
CA ASP A 153 -10.60 -1.31 15.02
C ASP A 153 -11.68 -0.24 14.87
N SER A 154 -11.26 0.97 14.49
CA SER A 154 -12.20 2.06 14.21
C SER A 154 -13.08 1.75 13.00
N VAL A 155 -12.54 1.09 11.97
CA VAL A 155 -13.34 0.61 10.83
C VAL A 155 -14.34 -0.44 11.29
N CYS A 156 -13.94 -1.38 12.16
CA CYS A 156 -14.85 -2.35 12.76
C CYS A 156 -16.00 -1.65 13.51
N GLN A 157 -15.71 -0.63 14.31
CA GLN A 157 -16.76 0.14 15.01
C GLN A 157 -17.69 0.87 14.03
N ALA A 158 -17.17 1.48 12.97
CA ALA A 158 -17.97 2.13 11.94
C ALA A 158 -18.93 1.13 11.25
N VAL A 159 -18.44 -0.07 10.88
CA VAL A 159 -19.26 -1.13 10.30
C VAL A 159 -20.33 -1.60 11.29
N LYS A 160 -19.97 -1.80 12.56
CA LYS A 160 -20.90 -2.20 13.63
C LYS A 160 -22.03 -1.18 13.84
N GLN A 161 -21.71 0.10 13.70
CA GLN A 161 -22.64 1.22 13.84
C GLN A 161 -23.33 1.61 12.53
N ASN A 162 -22.99 0.95 11.40
CA ASN A 162 -23.41 1.31 10.05
C ASN A 162 -23.21 2.81 9.73
N ASN A 163 -22.02 3.32 10.07
CA ASN A 163 -21.67 4.74 9.96
C ASN A 163 -20.52 4.98 8.97
N PRO A 164 -20.80 5.08 7.66
CA PRO A 164 -19.75 5.26 6.65
C PRO A 164 -19.08 6.64 6.70
N THR A 165 -19.73 7.68 7.26
CA THR A 165 -19.13 9.03 7.34
C THR A 165 -17.99 9.09 8.36
N ALA A 166 -18.03 8.25 9.41
CA ALA A 166 -16.95 8.11 10.38
C ALA A 166 -15.62 7.67 9.74
N LEU A 167 -15.66 6.97 8.60
CA LEU A 167 -14.46 6.56 7.87
C LEU A 167 -13.82 7.73 7.09
N ARG A 168 -14.63 8.65 6.55
CA ARG A 168 -14.13 9.79 5.75
C ARG A 168 -13.21 10.69 6.57
N HIS A 169 -13.52 10.90 7.84
CA HIS A 169 -12.70 11.69 8.77
C HIS A 169 -11.32 11.08 9.08
N ARG A 170 -11.08 9.83 8.70
CA ARG A 170 -9.81 9.13 8.94
C ARG A 170 -8.88 9.10 7.73
N SER A 171 -9.33 9.67 6.61
CA SER A 171 -8.60 9.67 5.33
C SER A 171 -7.15 10.12 5.47
N THR A 172 -6.88 11.23 6.15
CA THR A 172 -5.51 11.73 6.36
C THR A 172 -4.63 10.72 7.10
N ARG A 173 -5.15 10.06 8.14
CA ARG A 173 -4.38 9.06 8.90
C ARG A 173 -4.14 7.79 8.09
N VAL A 174 -5.13 7.36 7.29
CA VAL A 174 -4.97 6.25 6.34
C VAL A 174 -3.89 6.59 5.32
N ASP A 175 -3.96 7.77 4.72
CA ASP A 175 -3.00 8.24 3.70
C ASP A 175 -1.58 8.33 4.28
N SER A 176 -1.40 8.89 5.49
CA SER A 176 -0.08 8.96 6.14
C SER A 176 0.50 7.57 6.46
N LEU A 177 -0.31 6.63 6.96
CA LEU A 177 0.14 5.26 7.23
C LEU A 177 0.46 4.50 5.95
N THR A 178 -0.36 4.68 4.91
CA THR A 178 -0.16 4.09 3.58
C THR A 178 1.19 4.52 3.03
N ARG A 179 1.47 5.84 3.03
CA ARG A 179 2.77 6.39 2.66
C ARG A 179 3.92 5.83 3.49
N TYR A 180 3.74 5.70 4.81
CA TYR A 180 4.74 5.10 5.68
C TYR A 180 5.08 3.66 5.25
N PHE A 181 4.08 2.79 5.06
CA PHE A 181 4.33 1.41 4.64
C PHE A 181 4.94 1.34 3.23
N LYS A 182 4.49 2.15 2.28
CA LYS A 182 5.10 2.26 0.94
C LYS A 182 6.58 2.63 1.01
N SER A 183 6.97 3.52 1.92
CA SER A 183 8.37 3.91 2.12
C SER A 183 9.27 2.78 2.65
N LEU A 184 8.69 1.73 3.22
CA LEU A 184 9.41 0.55 3.70
C LEU A 184 9.57 -0.54 2.63
N ILE A 185 8.85 -0.44 1.52
CA ILE A 185 8.96 -1.37 0.39
C ILE A 185 10.17 -0.94 -0.45
N PRO A 186 11.15 -1.84 -0.68
CA PRO A 186 12.32 -1.54 -1.49
C PRO A 186 11.96 -1.08 -2.91
N ASP A 187 12.86 -0.32 -3.50
CA ASP A 187 12.78 0.06 -4.89
C ASP A 187 13.06 -1.17 -5.75
N GLU A 188 12.05 -1.67 -6.45
CA GLU A 188 12.21 -2.73 -7.44
C GLU A 188 12.29 -2.11 -8.83
N GLU A 189 13.34 -2.43 -9.58
CA GLU A 189 13.44 -2.05 -10.99
C GLU A 189 12.41 -2.84 -11.80
N GLN A 190 11.30 -2.18 -12.10
CA GLN A 190 10.24 -2.74 -12.93
C GLN A 190 9.92 -1.76 -14.05
N ALA A 191 10.67 -1.86 -15.13
CA ALA A 191 10.48 -1.10 -16.35
C ALA A 191 10.65 -2.06 -17.53
N GLU A 192 9.61 -2.17 -18.34
CA GLU A 192 9.60 -2.98 -19.55
C GLU A 192 9.34 -2.07 -20.75
N THR A 193 9.96 -2.38 -21.88
CA THR A 193 9.70 -1.72 -23.16
C THR A 193 8.97 -2.66 -24.11
N SER A 194 8.10 -2.08 -24.94
CA SER A 194 7.30 -2.85 -25.91
C SER A 194 6.94 -1.96 -27.10
N GLU A 195 6.74 -2.58 -28.25
CA GLU A 195 6.16 -1.88 -29.40
C GLU A 195 4.70 -1.50 -29.11
N SER A 196 4.33 -0.29 -29.52
CA SER A 196 2.95 0.18 -29.41
C SER A 196 2.11 -0.34 -30.58
N SER A 197 0.91 -0.85 -30.28
CA SER A 197 -0.08 -1.24 -31.31
C SER A 197 -0.53 -0.05 -32.19
N LEU A 198 -0.26 1.18 -31.75
CA LEU A 198 -0.55 2.42 -32.48
C LEU A 198 0.68 2.99 -33.21
N GLY A 199 1.79 2.24 -33.25
CA GLY A 199 3.08 2.67 -33.77
C GLY A 199 3.93 3.42 -32.74
N GLY A 200 5.23 3.14 -32.70
CA GLY A 200 6.19 3.68 -31.73
C GLY A 200 6.48 2.70 -30.58
N VAL A 201 6.92 3.23 -29.44
CA VAL A 201 7.41 2.45 -28.30
C VAL A 201 6.74 2.89 -27.00
N ASN A 202 6.42 1.93 -26.13
CA ASN A 202 5.93 2.16 -24.78
C ASN A 202 6.95 1.62 -23.77
N MET A 203 7.35 2.45 -22.81
CA MET A 203 7.97 2.00 -21.57
C MET A 203 6.92 1.98 -20.47
N HIS A 204 6.85 0.94 -19.67
CA HIS A 204 5.78 0.79 -18.69
C HIS A 204 6.20 0.04 -17.43
N ASN A 205 5.48 0.34 -16.34
CA ASN A 205 5.48 -0.42 -15.11
C ASN A 205 4.06 -0.94 -14.90
N GLN A 206 3.83 -2.22 -15.18
CA GLN A 206 2.49 -2.82 -15.12
C GLN A 206 1.95 -2.89 -13.69
N GLN A 207 2.83 -3.08 -12.69
CA GLN A 207 2.41 -3.16 -11.29
C GLN A 207 1.87 -1.81 -10.78
N LEU A 208 2.44 -0.70 -11.26
CA LEU A 208 2.04 0.65 -10.87
C LEU A 208 1.08 1.31 -11.87
N ASN A 209 0.73 0.64 -12.97
CA ASN A 209 -0.11 1.19 -14.05
C ASN A 209 0.42 2.52 -14.63
N VAL A 210 1.74 2.67 -14.71
CA VAL A 210 2.40 3.86 -15.27
C VAL A 210 2.97 3.55 -16.65
N TYR A 211 2.71 4.42 -17.61
CA TYR A 211 3.11 4.29 -19.01
C TYR A 211 3.80 5.57 -19.47
N LEU A 212 4.95 5.42 -20.13
CA LEU A 212 5.65 6.46 -20.87
C LEU A 212 5.61 6.08 -22.37
N VAL A 213 4.85 6.85 -23.14
CA VAL A 213 4.45 6.53 -24.51
C VAL A 213 5.18 7.45 -25.47
N PHE A 214 5.90 6.86 -26.42
CA PHE A 214 6.61 7.56 -27.50
C PHE A 214 5.88 7.31 -28.83
N PRO A 215 4.78 8.03 -29.11
CA PRO A 215 4.05 7.89 -30.36
C PRO A 215 4.97 8.26 -31.53
N LYS A 216 4.99 7.41 -32.56
CA LYS A 216 5.73 7.65 -33.81
C LYS A 216 7.25 7.82 -33.67
N THR A 217 7.86 7.40 -32.57
CA THR A 217 9.33 7.34 -32.50
C THR A 217 9.88 6.36 -33.54
N THR A 218 11.05 6.69 -34.10
CA THR A 218 11.84 5.77 -34.93
C THR A 218 12.86 4.98 -34.11
N GLU A 219 13.01 5.30 -32.82
CA GLU A 219 13.88 4.56 -31.90
C GLU A 219 13.28 3.19 -31.59
N THR A 220 14.14 2.17 -31.43
CA THR A 220 13.71 0.82 -31.05
C THR A 220 13.39 0.75 -29.55
N PRO A 221 12.67 -0.28 -29.07
CA PRO A 221 12.44 -0.49 -27.64
C PRO A 221 13.72 -0.45 -26.79
N GLU A 222 14.80 -1.06 -27.26
CA GLU A 222 16.09 -1.12 -26.57
C GLU A 222 16.75 0.27 -26.48
N ALA A 223 16.62 1.09 -27.51
CA ALA A 223 17.16 2.45 -27.52
C ALA A 223 16.41 3.34 -26.52
N ILE A 224 15.07 3.24 -26.50
CA ILE A 224 14.22 3.95 -25.54
C ILE A 224 14.52 3.48 -24.11
N GLU A 225 14.70 2.17 -23.90
CA GLU A 225 15.10 1.62 -22.60
C GLU A 225 16.43 2.21 -22.13
N ALA A 226 17.47 2.14 -22.97
CA ALA A 226 18.78 2.66 -22.63
C ALA A 226 18.77 4.16 -22.30
N LYS A 227 17.91 4.94 -22.97
CA LYS A 227 17.83 6.39 -22.82
C LYS A 227 17.01 6.82 -21.60
N TYR A 228 15.91 6.13 -21.29
CA TYR A 228 14.90 6.63 -20.35
C TYR A 228 14.61 5.74 -19.14
N LYS A 229 15.17 4.53 -19.05
CA LYS A 229 14.86 3.59 -17.95
C LYS A 229 15.10 4.19 -16.57
N SER A 230 16.27 4.78 -16.32
CA SER A 230 16.60 5.35 -15.01
C SER A 230 15.65 6.47 -14.60
N LEU A 231 15.30 7.36 -15.55
CA LEU A 231 14.31 8.42 -15.34
C LEU A 231 12.93 7.83 -15.02
N PHE A 232 12.49 6.86 -15.82
CA PHE A 232 11.17 6.27 -15.68
C PHE A 232 11.01 5.55 -14.34
N VAL A 233 12.03 4.80 -13.90
CA VAL A 233 12.06 4.15 -12.59
C VAL A 233 11.98 5.18 -11.46
N ALA A 234 12.76 6.27 -11.54
CA ALA A 234 12.73 7.34 -10.53
C ALA A 234 11.35 8.01 -10.44
N VAL A 235 10.72 8.29 -11.59
CA VAL A 235 9.39 8.90 -11.66
C VAL A 235 8.31 7.94 -11.15
N CYS A 236 8.37 6.66 -11.52
CA CYS A 236 7.48 5.63 -10.99
C CYS A 236 7.59 5.51 -9.47
N ARG A 237 8.83 5.55 -8.95
CA ARG A 237 9.07 5.53 -7.50
C ARG A 237 8.49 6.74 -6.81
N TRP A 238 8.65 7.93 -7.39
CA TRP A 238 8.05 9.15 -6.86
C TRP A 238 6.52 9.06 -6.84
N LEU A 239 5.90 8.65 -7.95
CA LEU A 239 4.45 8.48 -8.05
C LEU A 239 3.93 7.50 -7.01
N PHE A 240 4.64 6.38 -6.83
CA PHE A 240 4.34 5.41 -5.79
C PHE A 240 4.40 6.06 -4.41
N LEU A 241 5.50 6.69 -4.02
CA LEU A 241 5.65 7.21 -2.65
C LEU A 241 4.76 8.40 -2.31
N HIS A 242 4.38 9.20 -3.31
CA HIS A 242 3.83 10.53 -3.06
C HIS A 242 2.38 10.71 -3.48
N THR A 243 1.78 9.76 -4.20
CA THR A 243 0.42 9.92 -4.72
C THR A 243 -0.50 8.77 -4.32
N SER A 244 -1.78 9.10 -4.19
CA SER A 244 -2.88 8.15 -4.03
C SER A 244 -3.43 7.62 -5.36
N VAL A 245 -2.89 8.07 -6.51
CA VAL A 245 -3.40 7.65 -7.84
C VAL A 245 -3.27 6.13 -7.99
N ILE A 246 -2.11 5.59 -7.66
CA ILE A 246 -1.83 4.15 -7.75
C ILE A 246 -2.70 3.37 -6.75
N ASP A 247 -2.87 3.87 -5.52
CA ASP A 247 -3.71 3.24 -4.49
C ASP A 247 -5.18 3.09 -4.91
N LEU A 248 -5.64 4.01 -5.76
CA LEU A 248 -7.00 4.06 -6.28
C LEU A 248 -7.13 3.28 -7.60
N ASN A 249 -6.16 2.44 -7.95
CA ASN A 249 -6.07 1.73 -9.23
C ASN A 249 -6.11 2.66 -10.45
N GLY A 250 -5.57 3.88 -10.29
CA GLY A 250 -5.46 4.84 -11.37
C GLY A 250 -4.31 4.52 -12.32
N HIS A 251 -4.54 4.74 -13.60
CA HIS A 251 -3.53 4.67 -14.65
C HIS A 251 -2.93 6.06 -14.90
N ILE A 252 -1.63 6.10 -15.20
CA ILE A 252 -0.93 7.32 -15.58
C ILE A 252 -0.26 7.09 -16.94
N ASP A 253 -0.71 7.80 -17.95
CA ASP A 253 -0.16 7.76 -19.31
C ASP A 253 0.53 9.08 -19.63
N ILE A 254 1.85 9.03 -19.73
CA ILE A 254 2.71 10.16 -20.09
C ILE A 254 3.05 10.02 -21.57
N THR A 255 2.39 10.79 -22.42
CA THR A 255 2.67 10.85 -23.85
C THR A 255 3.77 11.86 -24.14
N VAL A 256 4.88 11.38 -24.68
CA VAL A 256 6.01 12.21 -25.12
C VAL A 256 5.74 12.67 -26.55
N LYS A 257 5.96 13.94 -26.86
CA LYS A 257 5.98 14.42 -28.25
C LYS A 257 7.35 14.98 -28.59
N PRO A 258 7.79 14.82 -29.86
CA PRO A 258 8.92 15.59 -30.36
C PRO A 258 8.69 17.08 -30.11
N ASP A 259 9.76 17.80 -29.76
CA ASP A 259 9.68 19.22 -29.41
C ASP A 259 9.02 20.06 -30.53
N GLU A 260 9.26 19.72 -31.80
CA GLU A 260 8.69 20.38 -32.98
C GLU A 260 7.17 20.17 -33.12
N GLU A 261 6.64 19.07 -32.59
CA GLU A 261 5.21 18.71 -32.65
C GLU A 261 4.43 19.07 -31.37
N PHE A 262 5.11 19.69 -30.39
CA PHE A 262 4.53 19.99 -29.08
C PHE A 262 3.84 21.35 -29.06
N ALA A 263 2.51 21.33 -28.90
CA ALA A 263 1.68 22.54 -28.81
C ALA A 263 1.44 23.04 -27.37
N GLY A 264 2.11 22.46 -26.37
CA GLY A 264 1.94 22.78 -24.95
C GLY A 264 1.55 21.58 -24.10
N HIS A 265 1.73 21.68 -22.78
CA HIS A 265 1.37 20.61 -21.85
C HIS A 265 -0.15 20.46 -21.82
N ALA A 266 -0.61 19.25 -22.04
CA ALA A 266 -2.01 18.88 -21.91
C ALA A 266 -2.15 17.85 -20.78
N PHE A 267 -2.96 18.18 -19.77
CA PHE A 267 -3.36 17.22 -18.74
C PHE A 267 -4.85 16.94 -18.90
N ARG A 268 -5.22 15.67 -18.95
CA ARG A 268 -6.60 15.23 -18.99
C ARG A 268 -6.81 14.10 -17.98
N GLN A 269 -7.78 14.29 -17.11
CA GLN A 269 -8.23 13.25 -16.20
C GLN A 269 -9.53 12.62 -16.73
N LEU A 270 -9.52 11.31 -16.88
CA LEU A 270 -10.70 10.45 -16.92
C LEU A 270 -10.81 9.73 -15.57
N GLU A 271 -11.96 9.14 -15.28
CA GLU A 271 -12.33 8.58 -13.96
C GLU A 271 -11.18 7.85 -13.25
N TRP A 272 -10.51 6.93 -13.95
CA TRP A 272 -9.39 6.13 -13.44
C TRP A 272 -8.10 6.28 -14.26
N ARG A 273 -7.99 7.30 -15.12
CA ARG A 273 -6.88 7.39 -16.08
C ARG A 273 -6.43 8.84 -16.29
N HIS A 274 -5.16 9.10 -16.04
CA HIS A 274 -4.55 10.43 -16.07
C HIS A 274 -3.61 10.50 -17.26
N TYR A 275 -3.90 11.39 -18.20
CA TYR A 275 -3.10 11.61 -19.39
C TYR A 275 -2.30 12.89 -19.22
N LEU A 276 -0.99 12.80 -19.39
CA LEU A 276 -0.10 13.94 -19.42
C LEU A 276 0.65 13.93 -20.75
N THR A 277 0.55 15.01 -21.53
CA THR A 277 1.41 15.21 -22.70
C THR A 277 2.59 16.08 -22.33
N VAL A 278 3.80 15.61 -22.60
CA VAL A 278 5.06 16.33 -22.35
C VAL A 278 5.88 16.42 -23.63
N LYS A 279 6.72 17.44 -23.72
CA LYS A 279 7.77 17.52 -24.74
C LYS A 279 8.95 16.65 -24.33
N GLU A 280 9.71 16.16 -25.30
CA GLU A 280 10.86 15.31 -25.04
C GLU A 280 11.94 16.02 -24.22
N SER A 281 12.16 17.33 -24.43
CA SER A 281 13.11 18.12 -23.61
C SER A 281 12.69 18.34 -22.15
N ASP A 282 11.48 17.92 -21.76
CA ASP A 282 11.04 17.90 -20.35
C ASP A 282 11.23 16.53 -19.68
N LEU A 283 11.80 15.54 -20.36
CA LEU A 283 12.16 14.24 -19.79
C LEU A 283 13.42 14.34 -18.91
N THR A 284 13.31 15.14 -17.87
CA THR A 284 14.22 15.13 -16.72
C THR A 284 13.40 14.88 -15.46
N GLU A 285 14.05 14.29 -14.45
CA GLU A 285 13.36 13.91 -13.21
C GLU A 285 12.70 15.13 -12.55
N GLU A 286 13.45 16.21 -12.38
CA GLU A 286 12.97 17.46 -11.77
C GLU A 286 11.74 18.03 -12.50
N ARG A 287 11.78 18.11 -13.84
CA ARG A 287 10.69 18.72 -14.61
C ARG A 287 9.46 17.83 -14.64
N LEU A 288 9.64 16.53 -14.84
CA LEU A 288 8.52 15.61 -14.91
C LEU A 288 7.82 15.48 -13.55
N ILE A 289 8.58 15.39 -12.45
CA ILE A 289 8.03 15.42 -11.09
C ILE A 289 7.32 16.73 -10.81
N ALA A 290 7.88 17.89 -11.18
CA ALA A 290 7.23 19.18 -10.98
C ALA A 290 5.89 19.27 -11.73
N LEU A 291 5.81 18.76 -12.97
CA LEU A 291 4.57 18.70 -13.73
C LEU A 291 3.55 17.75 -13.08
N LEU A 292 3.97 16.54 -12.69
CA LEU A 292 3.11 15.58 -12.02
C LEU A 292 2.58 16.12 -10.69
N HIS A 293 3.43 16.74 -9.87
CA HIS A 293 3.04 17.38 -8.63
C HIS A 293 2.02 18.50 -8.85
N LYS A 294 2.22 19.33 -9.89
CA LYS A 294 1.26 20.38 -10.26
C LYS A 294 -0.10 19.83 -10.66
N TYR A 295 -0.12 18.78 -11.50
CA TYR A 295 -1.37 18.26 -12.07
C TYR A 295 -2.09 17.25 -11.17
N LEU A 296 -1.38 16.62 -10.23
CA LEU A 296 -1.92 15.63 -9.29
C LEU A 296 -2.00 16.19 -7.86
N ALA A 297 -2.00 17.51 -7.68
CA ALA A 297 -1.88 18.15 -6.37
C ALA A 297 -2.96 17.71 -5.36
N ASP A 298 -4.18 17.39 -5.80
CA ASP A 298 -5.28 16.89 -4.97
C ASP A 298 -5.16 15.38 -4.63
N ARG A 299 -4.22 14.69 -5.27
CA ARG A 299 -3.90 13.27 -5.07
C ARG A 299 -2.56 13.04 -4.37
N VAL A 300 -1.75 14.07 -4.21
CA VAL A 300 -0.51 14.02 -3.45
C VAL A 300 -0.85 13.88 -1.97
N TYR A 301 -0.18 12.94 -1.28
CA TYR A 301 -0.36 12.81 0.18
C TYR A 301 0.11 14.09 0.87
N GLN A 302 -0.76 14.64 1.73
CA GLN A 302 -0.43 15.77 2.60
C GLN A 302 0.49 15.36 3.75
#